data_AF-A0A430ACL9-F1
#
_entry.id   AF-A0A430ACL9-F1
#
_cell.length_a   1.000
_cell.length_b   1.000
_cell.length_c   1.000
_cell.angle_alpha   90.00
_cell.angle_beta   90.00
_cell.angle_gamma   90.00
#
_symmetry.space_group_name_H-M   'P 1'
#
loop_
_entity.id
_entity.type
_entity.pdbx_description
1 polymer ?
#
loop_
_entity_poly.entity_id
_entity_poly.type
_entity_poly.pdbx_seq_one_letter_code
_entity_poly.pdbx_strand_id
1 'polypeptide(L)'
;MSSLIGYLRLFYFHKTETSILNDAGEVLVGNRLADSTISETIETFFYGHADQCNDDQNIQNFRFQNRFSQVIQNTLNSFGSLEDFERHSQLIADKLANSLTNNTMRNNFYLIIFSTEINNRDCLCIFRMEANIGIQVTEEITLNTLERMLPDKKSRLQKAAIIFREETNLFYSENEEAGNERNAIHSKIIDRVDPGISGYFFKNFLDSYRVIDKPESSAQIAIESIVEVSSKYLLNEVSKTDIEEMLRKDLSVQKETSYNSLVGVISSRLDNNKLQADHLDNESLSTKVYEYAKLVNNTVVPTFEAKYRFPPKVKITDSEGKGRISISYFKSLQDQGFVSWGVDEDDENYSILRINNDLIETS
;
A
#
# COMPACT_ATOMS: atom_id res chain seq x y z
N MET A 1 -8.73 -6.39 29.93
CA MET A 1 -10.19 -6.54 29.76
C MET A 1 -10.49 -6.24 28.30
N SER A 2 -11.27 -7.12 27.66
CA SER A 2 -11.80 -7.07 26.28
C SER A 2 -10.78 -7.19 25.14
N SER A 3 -10.68 -8.38 24.53
CA SER A 3 -10.13 -8.58 23.17
C SER A 3 -10.67 -9.88 22.60
N LEU A 4 -12.00 -9.97 22.44
CA LEU A 4 -12.65 -11.16 21.91
C LEU A 4 -12.94 -10.92 20.44
N ILE A 5 -12.46 -11.84 19.60
CA ILE A 5 -12.84 -11.89 18.20
C ILE A 5 -14.35 -12.13 18.13
N GLY A 6 -15.07 -11.40 17.29
CA GLY A 6 -16.50 -11.65 17.11
C GLY A 6 -16.71 -12.91 16.27
N TYR A 7 -16.18 -12.86 15.05
CA TYR A 7 -16.26 -13.96 14.09
C TYR A 7 -14.91 -14.12 13.38
N LEU A 8 -14.61 -15.34 12.95
CA LEU A 8 -13.41 -15.68 12.19
C LEU A 8 -13.75 -16.68 11.08
N ARG A 9 -13.20 -16.48 9.89
CA ARG A 9 -13.32 -17.44 8.79
C ARG A 9 -12.03 -17.54 7.99
N LEU A 10 -11.71 -18.75 7.57
CA LEU A 10 -10.56 -19.05 6.72
C LEU A 10 -11.04 -19.43 5.32
N PHE A 11 -10.25 -19.04 4.33
CA PHE A 11 -10.44 -19.43 2.94
C PHE A 11 -9.12 -19.95 2.38
N TYR A 12 -9.15 -21.13 1.77
CA TYR A 12 -8.00 -21.70 1.08
C TYR A 12 -8.03 -21.29 -0.39
N PHE A 13 -7.07 -20.44 -0.79
CA PHE A 13 -6.91 -20.03 -2.17
C PHE A 13 -5.92 -20.96 -2.87
N HIS A 14 -6.37 -21.56 -3.97
CA HIS A 14 -5.56 -22.42 -4.81
C HIS A 14 -5.85 -22.18 -6.30
N LYS A 15 -4.93 -22.62 -7.14
CA LYS A 15 -5.04 -22.51 -8.60
C LYS A 15 -5.49 -23.80 -9.24
N THR A 16 -6.29 -23.66 -10.28
CA THR A 16 -6.44 -24.65 -11.34
C THR A 16 -5.73 -24.16 -12.60
N GLU A 17 -5.79 -24.93 -13.69
CA GLU A 17 -5.20 -24.51 -14.98
C GLU A 17 -5.82 -23.20 -15.52
N THR A 18 -7.09 -22.94 -15.20
CA THR A 18 -7.87 -21.84 -15.82
C THR A 18 -8.44 -20.82 -14.84
N SER A 19 -8.41 -21.08 -13.54
CA SER A 19 -9.04 -20.21 -12.54
C SER A 19 -8.34 -20.23 -11.18
N ILE A 20 -8.59 -19.19 -10.41
CA ILE A 20 -8.26 -19.13 -8.98
C ILE A 20 -9.54 -19.46 -8.22
N LEU A 21 -9.47 -20.49 -7.39
CA LEU A 21 -10.58 -20.94 -6.55
C LEU A 21 -10.31 -20.58 -5.10
N ASN A 22 -11.39 -20.43 -4.33
CA ASN A 22 -11.32 -20.26 -2.89
C ASN A 22 -12.28 -21.25 -2.23
N ASP A 23 -11.76 -22.10 -1.35
CA ASP A 23 -12.57 -23.00 -0.54
C ASP A 23 -12.78 -22.37 0.84
N ALA A 24 -14.04 -22.17 1.22
CA ALA A 24 -14.38 -21.54 2.47
C ALA A 24 -14.46 -22.57 3.60
N GLY A 25 -13.80 -22.27 4.71
CA GLY A 25 -14.01 -22.97 5.98
C GLY A 25 -15.30 -22.51 6.68
N GLU A 26 -15.63 -23.20 7.75
CA GLU A 26 -16.71 -22.83 8.66
C GLU A 26 -16.43 -21.47 9.33
N VAL A 27 -17.50 -20.77 9.71
CA VAL A 27 -17.37 -19.57 10.55
C VAL A 27 -17.16 -20.02 11.99
N LEU A 28 -16.06 -19.58 12.57
CA LEU A 28 -15.79 -19.74 13.99
C LEU A 28 -16.29 -18.50 14.74
N VAL A 29 -16.89 -18.71 15.90
CA VAL A 29 -17.48 -17.65 16.71
C VAL A 29 -16.65 -17.48 17.97
N GLY A 30 -16.16 -16.26 18.21
CA GLY A 30 -15.43 -15.95 19.43
C GLY A 30 -16.38 -15.56 20.55
N ASN A 31 -15.94 -15.78 21.78
CA ASN A 31 -16.88 -16.05 22.86
C ASN A 31 -17.53 -14.77 23.41
N ARG A 32 -18.74 -14.43 22.95
CA ARG A 32 -19.72 -13.68 23.77
C ARG A 32 -21.17 -14.14 23.67
N LEU A 33 -21.51 -15.14 22.86
CA LEU A 33 -22.83 -15.78 22.86
C LEU A 33 -22.70 -17.28 22.56
N ALA A 34 -22.65 -18.09 23.62
CA ALA A 34 -23.04 -19.50 23.68
C ALA A 34 -22.32 -20.58 22.83
N ASP A 35 -21.31 -20.28 22.02
CA ASP A 35 -20.57 -21.32 21.27
C ASP A 35 -19.04 -21.10 21.33
N SER A 36 -18.29 -22.07 21.85
CA SER A 36 -16.86 -21.95 22.20
C SER A 36 -15.94 -22.58 21.16
N THR A 37 -16.13 -22.28 19.87
CA THR A 37 -15.36 -22.88 18.77
C THR A 37 -14.01 -22.22 18.53
N ILE A 38 -13.80 -20.96 18.96
CA ILE A 38 -12.47 -20.33 18.96
C ILE A 38 -11.81 -20.51 20.32
N SER A 39 -10.66 -21.19 20.36
CA SER A 39 -9.85 -21.26 21.59
C SER A 39 -9.20 -19.90 21.90
N GLU A 40 -9.06 -19.57 23.18
CA GLU A 40 -8.41 -18.34 23.65
C GLU A 40 -7.00 -18.14 23.07
N THR A 41 -6.29 -19.23 22.76
CA THR A 41 -4.98 -19.20 22.09
C THR A 41 -5.07 -18.69 20.65
N ILE A 42 -6.11 -19.08 19.91
CA ILE A 42 -6.36 -18.61 18.54
C ILE A 42 -6.77 -17.13 18.56
N GLU A 43 -7.61 -16.72 19.51
CA GLU A 43 -8.01 -15.31 19.67
C GLU A 43 -6.81 -14.43 20.01
N THR A 44 -6.04 -14.81 21.03
CA THR A 44 -4.83 -14.10 21.45
C THR A 44 -3.82 -13.99 20.32
N PHE A 45 -3.69 -15.06 19.52
CA PHE A 45 -2.82 -15.07 18.36
C PHE A 45 -3.24 -13.99 17.35
N PHE A 46 -4.46 -14.03 16.83
CA PHE A 46 -4.88 -13.11 15.77
C PHE A 46 -4.99 -11.66 16.26
N TYR A 47 -5.47 -11.45 17.48
CA TYR A 47 -5.48 -10.13 18.11
C TYR A 47 -4.06 -9.58 18.23
N GLY A 48 -3.12 -10.36 18.78
CA GLY A 48 -1.73 -9.92 18.92
C GLY A 48 -1.07 -9.61 17.58
N HIS A 49 -1.44 -10.31 16.50
CA HIS A 49 -0.96 -9.98 15.15
C HIS A 49 -1.59 -8.71 14.60
N ALA A 50 -2.87 -8.48 14.85
CA ALA A 50 -3.56 -7.28 14.41
C ALA A 50 -2.99 -6.04 15.10
N ASP A 51 -2.74 -6.14 16.41
CA ASP A 51 -2.12 -5.07 17.20
C ASP A 51 -0.69 -4.78 16.73
N GLN A 52 0.13 -5.82 16.53
CA GLN A 52 1.48 -5.66 15.96
C GLN A 52 1.47 -5.07 14.55
N CYS A 53 0.51 -5.46 13.71
CA CYS A 53 0.36 -4.87 12.39
C CYS A 53 0.02 -3.39 12.50
N ASN A 54 -0.90 -3.01 13.38
CA ASN A 54 -1.33 -1.63 13.59
C ASN A 54 -0.17 -0.67 13.91
N ASP A 55 0.89 -1.18 14.55
CA ASP A 55 2.07 -0.43 14.99
C ASP A 55 3.32 -0.67 14.13
N ASP A 56 3.21 -1.41 13.01
CA ASP A 56 4.34 -1.74 12.14
C ASP A 56 4.84 -0.50 11.39
N GLN A 57 6.16 -0.28 11.34
CA GLN A 57 6.78 0.84 10.63
C GLN A 57 6.49 0.89 9.12
N ASN A 58 6.18 -0.26 8.51
CA ASN A 58 5.86 -0.37 7.09
C ASN A 58 4.38 -0.20 6.80
N ILE A 59 3.56 0.03 7.83
CA ILE A 59 2.14 0.28 7.62
C ILE A 59 1.95 1.55 6.79
N GLN A 60 0.87 1.51 6.02
CA GLN A 60 0.41 2.63 5.21
C GLN A 60 -1.08 2.83 5.46
N ASN A 61 -1.47 4.09 5.56
CA ASN A 61 -2.85 4.48 5.73
C ASN A 61 -3.55 4.54 4.38
N PHE A 62 -4.79 4.05 4.33
CA PHE A 62 -5.60 3.99 3.13
C PHE A 62 -7.03 4.45 3.43
N ARG A 63 -7.66 4.99 2.39
CA ARG A 63 -9.08 5.32 2.36
C ARG A 63 -9.71 4.69 1.14
N PHE A 64 -10.99 4.39 1.27
CA PHE A 64 -11.80 3.89 0.16
C PHE A 64 -12.01 4.99 -0.90
N GLN A 65 -11.93 4.60 -2.17
CA GLN A 65 -12.09 5.51 -3.31
C GLN A 65 -13.55 5.95 -3.50
N ASN A 66 -14.49 5.04 -3.26
CA ASN A 66 -15.92 5.26 -3.51
C ASN A 66 -16.73 4.73 -2.33
N ARG A 67 -17.53 5.61 -1.72
CA ARG A 67 -18.43 5.27 -0.60
C ARG A 67 -19.44 4.18 -0.93
N PHE A 68 -19.78 4.01 -2.21
CA PHE A 68 -20.73 2.98 -2.67
C PHE A 68 -20.04 1.68 -3.09
N SER A 69 -18.74 1.53 -2.85
CA SER A 69 -18.05 0.27 -3.15
C SER A 69 -18.70 -0.90 -2.42
N GLN A 70 -18.85 -2.02 -3.14
CA GLN A 70 -19.36 -3.27 -2.57
C GLN A 70 -18.49 -3.77 -1.41
N VAL A 71 -17.18 -3.48 -1.41
CA VAL A 71 -16.28 -3.91 -0.33
C VAL A 71 -16.60 -3.21 1.00
N ILE A 72 -17.04 -1.94 0.94
CA ILE A 72 -17.46 -1.19 2.12
C ILE A 72 -18.70 -1.83 2.73
N GLN A 73 -19.71 -2.09 1.90
CA GLN A 73 -20.96 -2.72 2.34
C GLN A 73 -20.69 -4.09 2.95
N ASN A 74 -19.87 -4.91 2.28
CA ASN A 74 -19.49 -6.22 2.81
C ASN A 74 -18.71 -6.11 4.13
N THR A 75 -17.81 -5.13 4.26
CA THR A 75 -17.06 -4.89 5.50
C THR A 75 -18.01 -4.51 6.63
N LEU A 76 -18.89 -3.53 6.43
CA LEU A 76 -19.83 -3.06 7.46
C LEU A 76 -20.81 -4.15 7.89
N ASN A 77 -21.34 -4.92 6.93
CA ASN A 77 -22.27 -6.00 7.23
C ASN A 77 -21.59 -7.21 7.89
N SER A 78 -20.25 -7.35 7.79
CA SER A 78 -19.50 -8.38 8.52
C SER A 78 -19.55 -8.18 10.04
N PHE A 79 -19.95 -7.02 10.54
CA PHE A 79 -20.18 -6.79 11.97
C PHE A 79 -21.61 -7.13 12.43
N GLY A 80 -22.43 -7.71 11.55
CA GLY A 80 -23.82 -8.07 11.81
C GLY A 80 -24.00 -9.44 12.50
N SER A 81 -24.98 -10.20 12.03
CA SER A 81 -25.24 -11.56 12.50
C SER A 81 -24.18 -12.56 12.01
N LEU A 82 -24.21 -13.79 12.54
CA LEU A 82 -23.39 -14.89 12.04
C LEU A 82 -23.60 -15.13 10.54
N GLU A 83 -24.85 -15.15 10.09
CA GLU A 83 -25.23 -15.31 8.68
C GLU A 83 -24.72 -14.14 7.82
N ASP A 84 -24.78 -12.91 8.34
CA ASP A 84 -24.23 -11.75 7.64
C ASP A 84 -22.71 -11.86 7.52
N PHE A 85 -22.01 -12.22 8.59
CA PHE A 85 -20.56 -12.44 8.54
C PHE A 85 -20.19 -13.55 7.57
N GLU A 86 -20.89 -14.69 7.59
CA GLU A 86 -20.67 -15.78 6.66
C GLU A 86 -20.83 -15.31 5.21
N ARG A 87 -21.97 -14.70 4.88
CA ARG A 87 -22.25 -14.22 3.52
C ARG A 87 -21.24 -13.18 3.07
N HIS A 88 -20.97 -12.17 3.90
CA HIS A 88 -20.14 -11.04 3.48
C HIS A 88 -18.64 -11.34 3.50
N SER A 89 -18.17 -12.22 4.39
CA SER A 89 -16.81 -12.75 4.32
C SER A 89 -16.58 -13.54 3.02
N GLN A 90 -17.55 -14.33 2.56
CA GLN A 90 -17.47 -15.01 1.25
C GLN A 90 -17.37 -14.00 0.11
N LEU A 91 -18.24 -12.98 0.09
CA LEU A 91 -18.20 -11.95 -0.95
C LEU A 91 -16.88 -11.16 -0.96
N ILE A 92 -16.24 -10.97 0.20
CA ILE A 92 -14.90 -10.39 0.30
C ILE A 92 -13.86 -11.35 -0.32
N ALA A 93 -13.89 -12.64 0.04
CA ALA A 93 -12.98 -13.64 -0.52
C ALA A 93 -13.12 -13.76 -2.05
N ASP A 94 -14.35 -13.81 -2.56
CA ASP A 94 -14.63 -13.85 -4.00
C ASP A 94 -14.11 -12.60 -4.72
N LYS A 95 -14.25 -11.43 -4.09
CA LYS A 95 -13.67 -10.20 -4.64
C LYS A 95 -12.14 -10.28 -4.72
N LEU A 96 -11.48 -10.86 -3.72
CA LEU A 96 -10.03 -11.08 -3.78
C LEU A 96 -9.69 -12.05 -4.91
N ALA A 97 -10.42 -13.16 -5.05
CA ALA A 97 -10.22 -14.14 -6.13
C ALA A 97 -10.30 -13.48 -7.51
N ASN A 98 -11.31 -12.63 -7.73
CA ASN A 98 -11.50 -11.88 -8.97
C ASN A 98 -10.44 -10.79 -9.20
N SER A 99 -9.80 -10.32 -8.13
CA SER A 99 -8.72 -9.33 -8.21
C SER A 99 -7.37 -9.95 -8.52
N LEU A 100 -7.23 -11.27 -8.34
CA LEU A 100 -6.01 -12.01 -8.60
C LEU A 100 -5.94 -12.48 -10.05
N THR A 101 -4.72 -12.57 -10.55
CA THR A 101 -4.36 -13.23 -11.81
C THR A 101 -3.41 -14.39 -11.53
N ASN A 102 -3.25 -15.28 -12.53
CA ASN A 102 -2.28 -16.37 -12.44
C ASN A 102 -0.85 -15.86 -12.20
N ASN A 103 -0.48 -14.68 -12.70
CA ASN A 103 0.86 -14.13 -12.47
C ASN A 103 1.02 -13.55 -11.05
N THR A 104 -0.05 -13.02 -10.45
CA THR A 104 0.02 -12.42 -9.11
C THR A 104 -0.01 -13.45 -7.99
N MET A 105 -0.69 -14.59 -8.18
CA MET A 105 -0.79 -15.64 -7.16
C MET A 105 0.28 -16.70 -7.39
N ARG A 106 1.52 -16.51 -6.93
CA ARG A 106 2.58 -17.53 -7.18
C ARG A 106 2.32 -18.85 -6.44
N ASN A 107 1.91 -18.77 -5.18
CA ASN A 107 1.69 -19.91 -4.29
C ASN A 107 0.25 -19.92 -3.76
N ASN A 108 -0.22 -21.09 -3.35
CA ASN A 108 -1.46 -21.24 -2.58
C ASN A 108 -1.32 -20.52 -1.24
N PHE A 109 -2.42 -19.96 -0.75
CA PHE A 109 -2.42 -19.14 0.46
C PHE A 109 -3.75 -19.24 1.20
N TYR A 110 -3.74 -18.89 2.48
CA TYR A 110 -4.94 -18.70 3.28
C TYR A 110 -5.29 -17.22 3.35
N LEU A 111 -6.57 -16.91 3.11
CA LEU A 111 -7.17 -15.64 3.52
C LEU A 111 -7.90 -15.87 4.83
N ILE A 112 -7.62 -15.03 5.82
CA ILE A 112 -8.22 -15.11 7.15
C ILE A 112 -8.94 -13.78 7.37
N ILE A 113 -10.25 -13.85 7.58
CA ILE A 113 -11.10 -12.68 7.84
C ILE A 113 -11.63 -12.82 9.25
N PHE A 114 -11.47 -11.79 10.07
CA PHE A 114 -12.00 -11.80 11.44
C PHE A 114 -12.35 -10.40 11.94
N SER A 115 -13.35 -10.32 12.80
CA SER A 115 -13.72 -9.09 13.49
C SER A 115 -13.10 -9.07 14.89
N THR A 116 -12.54 -7.93 15.29
CA THR A 116 -11.95 -7.73 16.62
C THR A 116 -12.02 -6.27 17.01
N GLU A 117 -11.77 -5.96 18.27
CA GLU A 117 -11.47 -4.60 18.72
C GLU A 117 -9.95 -4.37 18.70
N ILE A 118 -9.44 -3.20 18.30
CA ILE A 118 -8.02 -2.80 18.44
C ILE A 118 -8.01 -1.36 18.94
N ASN A 119 -7.32 -1.07 20.05
CA ASN A 119 -7.31 0.26 20.65
C ASN A 119 -8.72 0.86 20.84
N ASN A 120 -9.66 0.05 21.35
CA ASN A 120 -11.08 0.38 21.53
C ASN A 120 -11.83 0.74 20.24
N ARG A 121 -11.34 0.30 19.07
CA ARG A 121 -12.01 0.49 17.78
C ARG A 121 -12.35 -0.85 17.17
N ASP A 122 -13.62 -1.00 16.78
CA ASP A 122 -14.09 -2.17 16.02
C ASP A 122 -13.37 -2.22 14.66
N CYS A 123 -12.73 -3.36 14.40
CA CYS A 123 -11.92 -3.59 13.21
C CYS A 123 -12.33 -4.89 12.50
N LEU A 124 -12.34 -4.86 11.17
CA LEU A 124 -12.35 -6.06 10.35
C LEU A 124 -10.92 -6.28 9.84
N CYS A 125 -10.32 -7.38 10.24
CA CYS A 125 -8.98 -7.76 9.87
C CYS A 125 -9.01 -8.78 8.74
N ILE A 126 -8.20 -8.53 7.70
CA ILE A 126 -8.07 -9.40 6.52
C ILE A 126 -6.60 -9.73 6.37
N PHE A 127 -6.22 -10.97 6.68
CA PHE A 127 -4.85 -11.44 6.63
C PHE A 127 -4.65 -12.43 5.49
N ARG A 128 -3.59 -12.24 4.72
CA ARG A 128 -3.12 -13.16 3.69
C ARG A 128 -1.86 -13.85 4.17
N MET A 129 -1.91 -15.17 4.29
CA MET A 129 -0.83 -16.01 4.81
C MET A 129 -0.47 -17.14 3.85
N GLU A 130 0.80 -17.48 3.70
CA GLU A 130 1.21 -18.58 2.82
C GLU A 130 0.71 -19.95 3.32
N ALA A 131 0.16 -20.78 2.42
CA ALA A 131 -0.50 -22.03 2.82
C ALA A 131 0.47 -23.12 3.29
N ASN A 132 1.68 -23.16 2.73
CA ASN A 132 2.67 -24.20 3.04
C ASN A 132 3.34 -24.01 4.41
N ILE A 133 3.05 -22.91 5.11
CA ILE A 133 3.79 -22.50 6.30
C ILE A 133 2.84 -21.78 7.27
N GLY A 134 1.98 -22.50 8.00
CA GLY A 134 1.36 -21.90 9.20
C GLY A 134 0.13 -22.55 9.81
N ILE A 135 -0.77 -23.09 8.99
CA ILE A 135 -2.03 -23.67 9.45
C ILE A 135 -2.16 -25.05 8.80
N GLN A 136 -2.15 -26.11 9.60
CA GLN A 136 -2.52 -27.44 9.13
C GLN A 136 -4.03 -27.62 9.36
N VAL A 137 -4.79 -27.71 8.27
CA VAL A 137 -6.19 -28.11 8.30
C VAL A 137 -6.23 -29.63 8.14
N THR A 138 -6.63 -30.37 9.17
CA THR A 138 -6.90 -31.81 9.09
C THR A 138 -8.34 -32.07 8.64
N GLU A 139 -8.64 -33.30 8.20
CA GLU A 139 -9.90 -33.72 7.53
C GLU A 139 -11.20 -33.52 8.35
N GLU A 140 -11.11 -33.05 9.59
CA GLU A 140 -12.18 -32.40 10.34
C GLU A 140 -11.58 -31.12 10.95
N ILE A 141 -12.22 -29.97 10.71
CA ILE A 141 -11.71 -28.59 10.90
C ILE A 141 -11.28 -28.32 12.35
N THR A 142 -10.10 -28.81 12.70
CA THR A 142 -9.37 -28.49 13.92
C THR A 142 -8.19 -27.64 13.50
N LEU A 143 -8.26 -26.34 13.79
CA LEU A 143 -7.14 -25.42 13.60
C LEU A 143 -6.04 -25.79 14.58
N ASN A 144 -5.08 -26.61 14.16
CA ASN A 144 -3.85 -26.78 14.92
C ASN A 144 -2.97 -25.55 14.67
N THR A 145 -2.93 -24.64 15.64
CA THR A 145 -1.97 -23.54 15.68
C THR A 145 -0.57 -24.12 15.88
N LEU A 146 0.28 -24.06 14.85
CA LEU A 146 1.70 -24.36 15.05
C LEU A 146 2.30 -23.24 15.93
N GLU A 147 2.84 -23.60 17.10
CA GLU A 147 3.39 -22.74 18.18
C GLU A 147 4.45 -21.68 17.77
N ARG A 148 4.74 -21.50 16.48
CA ARG A 148 5.73 -20.55 15.96
C ARG A 148 5.25 -19.84 14.70
N MET A 149 4.17 -19.08 14.84
CA MET A 149 3.74 -18.13 13.81
C MET A 149 4.28 -16.69 14.03
N LEU A 150 4.91 -16.42 15.19
CA LEU A 150 5.57 -15.15 15.57
C LEU A 150 7.10 -15.16 15.31
N PRO A 151 7.86 -14.14 15.75
CA PRO A 151 8.37 -12.97 15.03
C PRO A 151 9.77 -13.19 14.40
N ASP A 152 10.08 -12.36 13.40
CA ASP A 152 11.38 -12.11 12.76
C ASP A 152 11.78 -12.93 11.49
N LYS A 153 12.32 -12.14 10.54
CA LYS A 153 12.90 -12.35 9.19
C LYS A 153 12.24 -13.26 8.15
N LYS A 154 11.21 -14.04 8.48
CA LYS A 154 10.40 -14.81 7.49
C LYS A 154 8.91 -14.79 7.85
N SER A 155 8.28 -13.61 7.91
CA SER A 155 6.88 -13.53 8.34
C SER A 155 5.95 -14.28 7.38
N ARG A 156 5.23 -15.27 7.91
CA ARG A 156 4.19 -16.06 7.20
C ARG A 156 3.02 -15.20 6.73
N LEU A 157 2.78 -14.08 7.43
CA LEU A 157 1.87 -13.02 7.02
C LEU A 157 2.50 -12.25 5.85
N GLN A 158 1.89 -12.38 4.67
CA GLN A 158 2.35 -11.70 3.46
C GLN A 158 1.75 -10.31 3.37
N LYS A 159 0.44 -10.19 3.65
CA LYS A 159 -0.32 -8.93 3.59
C LYS A 159 -1.38 -8.91 4.68
N ALA A 160 -1.65 -7.75 5.24
CA ALA A 160 -2.77 -7.54 6.13
C ALA A 160 -3.45 -6.21 5.84
N ALA A 161 -4.78 -6.19 6.01
CA ALA A 161 -5.57 -4.98 6.07
C ALA A 161 -6.36 -4.97 7.38
N ILE A 162 -6.34 -3.83 8.06
CA ILE A 162 -7.14 -3.54 9.26
C ILE A 162 -8.10 -2.43 8.86
N ILE A 163 -9.40 -2.73 8.78
CA ILE A 163 -10.43 -1.79 8.36
C ILE A 163 -11.21 -1.34 9.59
N PHE A 164 -11.25 -0.04 9.84
CA PHE A 164 -11.94 0.51 11.01
C PHE A 164 -13.42 0.74 10.72
N ARG A 165 -14.29 0.18 11.55
CA ARG A 165 -15.74 0.17 11.33
C ARG A 165 -16.33 1.57 11.36
N GLU A 166 -15.99 2.37 12.35
CA GLU A 166 -16.60 3.68 12.60
C GLU A 166 -16.28 4.65 11.47
N GLU A 167 -15.00 4.82 11.14
CA GLU A 167 -14.52 5.67 10.06
C GLU A 167 -15.10 5.23 8.71
N THR A 168 -15.16 3.92 8.46
CA THR A 168 -15.80 3.38 7.25
C THR A 168 -17.30 3.71 7.19
N ASN A 169 -18.00 3.64 8.32
CA ASN A 169 -19.43 3.93 8.40
C ASN A 169 -19.74 5.43 8.21
N LEU A 170 -18.89 6.30 8.77
CA LEU A 170 -18.97 7.75 8.54
C LEU A 170 -18.81 8.08 7.06
N PHE A 171 -17.85 7.46 6.37
CA PHE A 171 -17.65 7.66 4.94
C PHE A 171 -18.83 7.14 4.11
N TYR A 172 -19.31 5.94 4.42
CA TYR A 172 -20.48 5.34 3.76
C TYR A 172 -21.73 6.22 3.89
N SER A 173 -21.93 6.82 5.07
CA SER A 173 -23.13 7.60 5.41
C SER A 173 -23.02 9.10 5.08
N GLU A 174 -21.94 9.55 4.44
CA GLU A 174 -21.69 10.98 4.15
C GLU A 174 -21.59 11.87 5.42
N ASN A 175 -21.10 11.30 6.52
CA ASN A 175 -20.97 11.99 7.80
C ASN A 175 -19.50 12.26 8.19
N GLU A 176 -18.55 12.03 7.28
CA GLU A 176 -17.16 12.47 7.49
C GLU A 176 -17.04 13.99 7.48
N GLU A 177 -16.16 14.52 8.32
CA GLU A 177 -15.85 15.94 8.35
C GLU A 177 -15.15 16.37 7.05
N ALA A 178 -15.77 17.31 6.33
CA ALA A 178 -15.21 17.85 5.09
C ALA A 178 -13.87 18.57 5.36
N GLY A 179 -12.87 18.31 4.51
CA GLY A 179 -11.53 18.88 4.68
C GLY A 179 -10.62 18.08 5.61
N ASN A 180 -11.10 16.99 6.22
CA ASN A 180 -10.34 16.10 7.09
C ASN A 180 -9.91 14.79 6.41
N GLU A 181 -9.93 14.75 5.07
CA GLU A 181 -9.69 13.52 4.30
C GLU A 181 -8.31 12.91 4.58
N ARG A 182 -7.32 13.73 4.95
CA ARG A 182 -5.97 13.25 5.28
C ARG A 182 -5.91 12.47 6.60
N ASN A 183 -6.75 12.79 7.58
CA ASN A 183 -6.69 12.16 8.90
C ASN A 183 -7.78 11.10 9.10
N ALA A 184 -8.85 11.15 8.33
CA ALA A 184 -9.91 10.16 8.44
C ALA A 184 -9.48 8.86 7.71
N ILE A 185 -8.72 8.02 8.41
CA ILE A 185 -8.16 6.78 7.87
C ILE A 185 -9.19 5.65 8.00
N HIS A 186 -9.62 5.06 6.88
CA HIS A 186 -10.60 3.97 6.91
C HIS A 186 -9.94 2.62 7.12
N SER A 187 -8.69 2.47 6.66
CA SER A 187 -7.95 1.23 6.80
C SER A 187 -6.45 1.45 6.88
N LYS A 188 -5.78 0.51 7.52
CA LYS A 188 -4.33 0.39 7.50
C LYS A 188 -3.93 -0.89 6.78
N ILE A 189 -2.96 -0.80 5.88
CA ILE A 189 -2.49 -1.96 5.11
C ILE A 189 -0.99 -2.11 5.30
N ILE A 190 -0.57 -3.36 5.46
CA ILE A 190 0.82 -3.77 5.42
C ILE A 190 1.01 -4.82 4.34
N ASP A 191 2.10 -4.68 3.61
CA ASP A 191 2.62 -5.68 2.70
C ASP A 191 4.06 -5.98 3.09
N ARG A 192 4.30 -7.19 3.62
CA ARG A 192 5.62 -7.60 4.12
C ARG A 192 6.51 -8.15 3.01
N VAL A 193 5.95 -8.35 1.82
CA VAL A 193 6.70 -8.81 0.64
C VAL A 193 7.17 -7.61 -0.19
N ASP A 194 6.37 -6.55 -0.25
CA ASP A 194 6.64 -5.37 -1.05
C ASP A 194 6.24 -4.06 -0.32
N PRO A 195 7.17 -3.14 -0.04
CA PRO A 195 6.84 -1.85 0.58
C PRO A 195 5.92 -0.96 -0.27
N GLY A 196 5.79 -1.21 -1.58
CA GLY A 196 4.89 -0.50 -2.47
C GLY A 196 3.41 -0.87 -2.32
N ILE A 197 3.12 -1.97 -1.61
CA ILE A 197 1.81 -2.63 -1.49
C ILE A 197 1.26 -3.01 -2.87
N SER A 198 1.08 -4.31 -3.11
CA SER A 198 0.65 -4.80 -4.42
C SER A 198 -0.67 -4.17 -4.90
N GLY A 199 -0.68 -3.65 -6.13
CA GLY A 199 -1.84 -3.00 -6.78
C GLY A 199 -3.13 -3.81 -6.74
N TYR A 200 -3.05 -5.12 -7.00
CA TYR A 200 -4.23 -5.97 -6.97
C TYR A 200 -4.89 -6.03 -5.58
N PHE A 201 -4.12 -5.93 -4.50
CA PHE A 201 -4.61 -6.06 -3.13
C PHE A 201 -5.24 -4.76 -2.64
N PHE A 202 -4.56 -3.62 -2.83
CA PHE A 202 -5.10 -2.36 -2.35
C PHE A 202 -6.11 -1.72 -3.32
N LYS A 203 -5.82 -1.73 -4.63
CA LYS A 203 -6.60 -0.99 -5.62
C LYS A 203 -7.79 -1.80 -6.12
N ASN A 204 -7.57 -3.05 -6.50
CA ASN A 204 -8.61 -3.87 -7.14
C ASN A 204 -9.47 -4.61 -6.11
N PHE A 205 -8.84 -5.12 -5.05
CA PHE A 205 -9.55 -5.84 -4.00
C PHE A 205 -10.19 -4.88 -2.98
N LEU A 206 -9.42 -3.96 -2.40
CA LEU A 206 -9.96 -3.05 -1.37
C LEU A 206 -10.59 -1.76 -1.92
N ASP A 207 -10.53 -1.49 -3.23
CA ASP A 207 -10.99 -0.21 -3.84
C ASP A 207 -10.46 1.03 -3.10
N SER A 208 -9.21 0.97 -2.65
CA SER A 208 -8.62 2.00 -1.81
C SER A 208 -7.58 2.82 -2.56
N TYR A 209 -7.38 4.06 -2.12
CA TYR A 209 -6.22 4.87 -2.46
C TYR A 209 -5.37 5.08 -1.21
N ARG A 210 -4.07 5.25 -1.42
CA ARG A 210 -3.10 5.53 -0.37
C ARG A 210 -3.30 6.94 0.16
N VAL A 211 -3.34 7.11 1.47
CA VAL A 211 -3.33 8.44 2.10
C VAL A 211 -1.95 9.06 1.98
N ILE A 212 -1.89 10.33 1.62
CA ILE A 212 -0.63 11.08 1.42
C ILE A 212 -0.21 11.70 2.74
N ASP A 213 0.24 10.84 3.65
CA ASP A 213 0.63 11.19 5.02
C ASP A 213 2.16 11.25 5.21
N LYS A 214 2.93 10.52 4.41
CA LYS A 214 4.41 10.53 4.44
C LYS A 214 4.99 11.70 3.63
N PRO A 215 6.01 12.42 4.13
CA PRO A 215 6.65 13.53 3.42
C PRO A 215 7.16 13.18 2.02
N GLU A 216 7.63 11.95 1.81
CA GLU A 216 8.09 11.46 0.51
C GLU A 216 6.95 11.35 -0.50
N SER A 217 5.80 10.82 -0.08
CA SER A 217 4.61 10.72 -0.93
C SER A 217 4.06 12.10 -1.29
N SER A 218 4.03 13.02 -0.31
CA SER A 218 3.61 14.41 -0.53
C SER A 218 4.52 15.11 -1.54
N ALA A 219 5.84 14.94 -1.42
CA ALA A 219 6.80 15.49 -2.36
C ALA A 219 6.60 14.95 -3.78
N GLN A 220 6.41 13.64 -3.92
CA GLN A 220 6.21 13.01 -5.22
C GLN A 220 4.98 13.56 -5.94
N ILE A 221 3.81 13.53 -5.30
CA ILE A 221 2.56 14.02 -5.91
C ILE A 221 2.64 15.52 -6.22
N ALA A 222 3.26 16.31 -5.34
CA ALA A 222 3.43 17.74 -5.58
C ALA A 222 4.30 18.00 -6.81
N ILE A 223 5.44 17.31 -6.95
CA ILE A 223 6.33 17.43 -8.12
C ILE A 223 5.59 17.02 -9.39
N GLU A 224 4.96 15.84 -9.41
CA GLU A 224 4.24 15.33 -10.58
C GLU A 224 3.13 16.30 -11.02
N SER A 225 2.36 16.82 -10.06
CA SER A 225 1.26 17.76 -10.32
C SER A 225 1.76 19.10 -10.86
N ILE A 226 2.85 19.64 -10.30
CA ILE A 226 3.45 20.89 -10.77
C ILE A 226 4.00 20.71 -12.18
N VAL A 227 4.78 19.65 -12.42
CA VAL A 227 5.37 19.36 -13.73
C VAL A 227 4.27 19.24 -14.78
N GLU A 228 3.17 18.55 -14.48
CA GLU A 228 2.09 18.37 -15.44
C GLU A 228 1.37 19.69 -15.75
N VAL A 229 0.90 20.40 -14.73
CA VAL A 229 0.12 21.63 -14.91
C VAL A 229 0.96 22.79 -15.46
N SER A 230 2.22 22.93 -15.03
CA SER A 230 3.12 24.02 -15.47
C SER A 230 3.69 23.84 -16.86
N SER A 231 3.67 22.61 -17.40
CA SER A 231 4.36 22.26 -18.64
C SER A 231 4.03 23.12 -19.86
N LYS A 232 2.77 23.55 -19.99
CA LYS A 232 2.34 24.44 -21.09
C LYS A 232 2.78 25.90 -20.94
N TYR A 233 3.27 26.27 -19.76
CA TYR A 233 3.68 27.62 -19.40
C TYR A 233 5.19 27.77 -19.28
N LEU A 234 5.97 26.76 -19.65
CA LEU A 234 7.43 26.83 -19.57
C LEU A 234 8.00 27.77 -20.64
N LEU A 235 9.14 28.39 -20.32
CA LEU A 235 10.01 29.01 -21.31
C LEU A 235 10.45 27.96 -22.35
N ASN A 236 10.71 28.38 -23.58
CA ASN A 236 10.92 27.45 -24.70
C ASN A 236 12.17 26.56 -24.53
N GLU A 237 13.16 27.05 -23.82
CA GLU A 237 14.40 26.35 -23.49
C GLU A 237 14.31 25.46 -22.24
N VAL A 238 13.17 25.45 -21.55
CA VAL A 238 12.97 24.70 -20.30
C VAL A 238 12.10 23.47 -20.57
N SER A 239 12.57 22.31 -20.13
CA SER A 239 11.86 21.05 -20.22
C SER A 239 11.14 20.69 -18.91
N LYS A 240 10.22 19.72 -18.98
CA LYS A 240 9.60 19.09 -17.79
C LYS A 240 10.67 18.55 -16.83
N THR A 241 11.76 18.01 -17.35
CA THR A 241 12.87 17.43 -16.57
C THR A 241 13.62 18.48 -15.77
N ASP A 242 13.82 19.68 -16.32
CA ASP A 242 14.48 20.78 -15.60
C ASP A 242 13.66 21.21 -14.37
N ILE A 243 12.34 21.30 -14.54
CA ILE A 243 11.40 21.62 -13.46
C ILE A 243 11.42 20.55 -12.37
N GLU A 244 11.37 19.29 -12.78
CA GLU A 244 11.45 18.15 -11.88
C GLU A 244 12.75 18.17 -11.06
N GLU A 245 13.90 18.40 -11.68
CA GLU A 245 15.19 18.49 -10.98
C GLU A 245 15.26 19.66 -10.00
N MET A 246 14.73 20.83 -10.38
CA MET A 246 14.67 21.99 -9.50
C MET A 246 13.87 21.70 -8.23
N LEU A 247 12.68 21.12 -8.38
CA LEU A 247 11.82 20.79 -7.25
C LEU A 247 12.40 19.66 -6.39
N ARG A 248 12.99 18.63 -7.00
CA ARG A 248 13.69 17.55 -6.27
C ARG A 248 14.86 18.09 -5.44
N LYS A 249 15.61 19.05 -5.99
CA LYS A 249 16.70 19.71 -5.26
C LYS A 249 16.17 20.53 -4.09
N ASP A 250 15.12 21.32 -4.31
CA ASP A 250 14.48 22.14 -3.29
C ASP A 250 13.87 21.31 -2.14
N LEU A 251 13.34 20.13 -2.45
CA LEU A 251 12.76 19.19 -1.50
C LEU A 251 13.75 18.14 -0.97
N SER A 252 15.05 18.27 -1.26
CA SER A 252 16.08 17.29 -0.83
C SER A 252 16.21 17.19 0.70
N VAL A 253 15.84 18.26 1.41
CA VAL A 253 15.75 18.30 2.87
C VAL A 253 14.27 18.37 3.24
N GLN A 254 13.92 17.65 4.31
CA GLN A 254 12.57 17.65 4.86
C GLN A 254 12.19 19.06 5.33
N LYS A 255 11.08 19.59 4.81
CA LYS A 255 10.58 20.92 5.17
C LYS A 255 9.07 21.02 5.01
N GLU A 256 8.48 21.97 5.73
CA GLU A 256 7.11 22.41 5.49
C GLU A 256 7.06 23.28 4.23
N THR A 257 6.05 23.04 3.38
CA THR A 257 5.89 23.72 2.10
C THR A 257 4.42 23.77 1.66
N SER A 258 4.17 24.41 0.52
CA SER A 258 2.84 24.50 -0.10
C SER A 258 2.95 24.50 -1.62
N TYR A 259 1.84 24.27 -2.30
CA TYR A 259 1.79 24.40 -3.77
C TYR A 259 2.21 25.78 -4.26
N ASN A 260 1.82 26.85 -3.55
CA ASN A 260 2.23 28.21 -3.87
C ASN A 260 3.76 28.38 -3.74
N SER A 261 4.34 27.92 -2.63
CA SER A 261 5.78 27.97 -2.42
C SER A 261 6.55 27.22 -3.51
N LEU A 262 6.10 26.03 -3.90
CA LEU A 262 6.75 25.21 -4.91
C LEU A 262 6.59 25.79 -6.33
N VAL A 263 5.45 26.39 -6.66
CA VAL A 263 5.30 27.18 -7.90
C VAL A 263 6.23 28.39 -7.88
N GLY A 264 6.42 29.02 -6.72
CA GLY A 264 7.40 30.09 -6.50
C GLY A 264 8.84 29.67 -6.86
N VAL A 265 9.24 28.44 -6.51
CA VAL A 265 10.57 27.89 -6.85
C VAL A 265 10.81 27.85 -8.36
N ILE A 266 9.78 27.51 -9.13
CA ILE A 266 9.89 27.34 -10.59
C ILE A 266 9.52 28.61 -11.37
N SER A 267 9.06 29.66 -10.69
CA SER A 267 8.54 30.89 -11.30
C SER A 267 9.49 31.53 -12.33
N SER A 268 10.80 31.50 -12.07
CA SER A 268 11.84 32.01 -12.99
C SER A 268 11.96 31.24 -14.31
N ARG A 269 11.29 30.10 -14.43
CA ARG A 269 11.26 29.22 -15.62
C ARG A 269 9.91 29.23 -16.33
N LEU A 270 8.95 30.00 -15.82
CA LEU A 270 7.64 30.19 -16.41
C LEU A 270 7.66 31.37 -17.39
N ASP A 271 6.95 31.23 -18.50
CA ASP A 271 6.70 32.28 -19.46
C ASP A 271 5.47 33.10 -19.04
N ASN A 272 5.73 34.30 -18.52
CA ASN A 272 4.69 35.21 -18.06
C ASN A 272 3.70 35.59 -19.16
N ASN A 273 4.11 35.63 -20.43
CA ASN A 273 3.19 35.95 -21.53
C ASN A 273 2.19 34.81 -21.75
N LYS A 274 2.63 33.54 -21.66
CA LYS A 274 1.75 32.36 -21.76
C LYS A 274 0.78 32.30 -20.58
N LEU A 275 1.25 32.62 -19.37
CA LEU A 275 0.39 32.68 -18.19
C LEU A 275 -0.68 33.77 -18.31
N GLN A 276 -0.29 34.99 -18.71
CA GLN A 276 -1.21 36.11 -18.89
C GLN A 276 -2.26 35.85 -19.98
N ALA A 277 -1.88 35.17 -21.07
CA ALA A 277 -2.81 34.77 -22.12
C ALA A 277 -3.93 33.85 -21.61
N ASP A 278 -3.64 33.02 -20.61
CA ASP A 278 -4.60 32.14 -19.94
C ASP A 278 -5.24 32.79 -18.69
N HIS A 279 -5.04 34.09 -18.46
CA HIS A 279 -5.46 34.84 -17.28
C HIS A 279 -4.98 34.22 -15.96
N LEU A 280 -3.73 33.78 -15.93
CA LEU A 280 -3.08 33.22 -14.74
C LEU A 280 -1.93 34.08 -14.27
N ASP A 281 -1.79 34.11 -12.94
CA ASP A 281 -0.56 34.45 -12.23
C ASP A 281 -0.05 33.22 -11.46
N ASN A 282 1.05 33.37 -10.72
CA ASN A 282 1.64 32.27 -9.95
C ASN A 282 0.67 31.73 -8.88
N GLU A 283 -0.16 32.59 -8.27
CA GLU A 283 -1.12 32.19 -7.26
C GLU A 283 -2.23 31.34 -7.88
N SER A 284 -2.82 31.82 -8.97
CA SER A 284 -3.86 31.11 -9.73
C SER A 284 -3.33 29.80 -10.33
N LEU A 285 -2.08 29.78 -10.77
CA LEU A 285 -1.41 28.55 -11.20
C LEU A 285 -1.26 27.57 -10.04
N SER A 286 -0.86 28.04 -8.86
CA SER A 286 -0.72 27.18 -7.67
C SER A 286 -2.05 26.58 -7.23
N THR A 287 -3.15 27.32 -7.33
CA THR A 287 -4.51 26.78 -7.10
C THR A 287 -4.83 25.68 -8.10
N LYS A 288 -4.57 25.91 -9.40
CA LYS A 288 -4.77 24.86 -10.43
C LYS A 288 -3.94 23.61 -10.18
N VAL A 289 -2.70 23.76 -9.74
CA VAL A 289 -1.84 22.64 -9.37
C VAL A 289 -2.42 21.87 -8.19
N TYR A 290 -2.87 22.56 -7.14
CA TYR A 290 -3.48 21.93 -5.97
C TYR A 290 -4.78 21.20 -6.34
N GLU A 291 -5.65 21.81 -7.14
CA GLU A 291 -6.87 21.18 -7.65
C GLU A 291 -6.56 19.92 -8.45
N TYR A 292 -5.56 19.98 -9.35
CA TYR A 292 -5.11 18.81 -10.08
C TYR A 292 -4.59 17.71 -9.15
N ALA A 293 -3.76 18.06 -8.16
CA ALA A 293 -3.25 17.11 -7.19
C ALA A 293 -4.39 16.45 -6.38
N LYS A 294 -5.43 17.22 -6.01
CA LYS A 294 -6.61 16.71 -5.31
C LYS A 294 -7.45 15.77 -6.19
N LEU A 295 -7.49 15.99 -7.50
CA LEU A 295 -8.11 15.05 -8.45
C LEU A 295 -7.33 13.74 -8.56
N VAL A 296 -6.00 13.80 -8.50
CA VAL A 296 -5.13 12.61 -8.49
C VAL A 296 -5.26 11.85 -7.17
N ASN A 297 -5.26 12.55 -6.04
CA ASN A 297 -5.48 11.99 -4.71
C ASN A 297 -6.15 13.02 -3.79
N ASN A 298 -7.38 12.73 -3.39
CA ASN A 298 -8.22 13.66 -2.61
C ASN A 298 -7.74 13.92 -1.17
N THR A 299 -6.71 13.21 -0.67
CA THR A 299 -6.11 13.44 0.67
C THR A 299 -4.99 14.47 0.67
N VAL A 300 -4.65 14.98 -0.51
CA VAL A 300 -3.72 16.10 -0.64
C VAL A 300 -4.28 17.32 0.09
N VAL A 301 -3.41 17.96 0.87
CA VAL A 301 -3.69 19.21 1.59
C VAL A 301 -2.87 20.35 0.98
N PRO A 302 -3.30 21.62 1.13
CA PRO A 302 -2.63 22.76 0.50
C PRO A 302 -1.22 23.03 1.05
N THR A 303 -1.03 22.80 2.36
CA THR A 303 0.24 22.94 3.07
C THR A 303 0.63 21.60 3.69
N PHE A 304 1.86 21.18 3.50
CA PHE A 304 2.32 19.85 3.88
C PHE A 304 3.82 19.83 4.14
N GLU A 305 4.24 18.84 4.93
CA GLU A 305 5.65 18.45 5.00
C GLU A 305 6.04 17.61 3.78
N ALA A 306 7.17 17.94 3.18
CA ALA A 306 7.68 17.30 1.98
C ALA A 306 9.16 16.94 2.13
N LYS A 307 9.55 15.79 1.58
CA LYS A 307 10.94 15.35 1.51
C LYS A 307 11.16 14.44 0.32
N TYR A 308 11.93 14.88 -0.66
CA TYR A 308 12.37 14.03 -1.75
C TYR A 308 13.72 13.40 -1.42
N ARG A 309 13.73 12.20 -0.82
CA ARG A 309 14.94 11.40 -0.71
C ARG A 309 15.22 10.73 -2.04
N PHE A 310 16.39 10.98 -2.63
CA PHE A 310 16.94 10.04 -3.60
C PHE A 310 17.10 8.69 -2.89
N PRO A 311 16.43 7.62 -3.32
CA PRO A 311 16.79 6.30 -2.84
C PRO A 311 18.26 6.11 -3.23
N PRO A 312 19.15 5.73 -2.30
CA PRO A 312 20.57 5.60 -2.61
C PRO A 312 20.71 4.66 -3.79
N LYS A 313 21.35 5.14 -4.86
CA LYS A 313 21.66 4.33 -6.04
C LYS A 313 23.12 3.94 -5.99
N VAL A 314 23.40 2.69 -6.27
CA VAL A 314 24.74 2.31 -6.70
C VAL A 314 24.84 2.73 -8.16
N LYS A 315 25.85 3.53 -8.50
CA LYS A 315 26.20 3.88 -9.87
C LYS A 315 27.56 3.27 -10.20
N ILE A 316 27.60 2.54 -11.29
CA ILE A 316 28.81 2.01 -11.89
C ILE A 316 28.98 2.78 -13.18
N THR A 317 30.10 3.48 -13.29
CA THR A 317 30.46 4.24 -14.48
C THR A 317 31.81 3.77 -15.00
N ASP A 318 32.11 4.07 -16.26
CA ASP A 318 33.45 3.82 -16.80
C ASP A 318 34.51 4.59 -16.01
N SER A 319 35.69 4.00 -15.88
CA SER A 319 36.81 4.56 -15.12
C SER A 319 37.33 5.90 -15.68
N GLU A 320 37.06 6.18 -16.95
CA GLU A 320 37.46 7.43 -17.62
C GLU A 320 36.39 8.54 -17.51
N GLY A 321 35.21 8.25 -16.95
CA GLY A 321 34.11 9.20 -16.79
C GLY A 321 33.47 9.69 -18.10
N LYS A 322 33.62 8.96 -19.21
CA LYS A 322 33.16 9.34 -20.55
C LYS A 322 31.73 8.86 -20.88
N GLY A 323 31.06 8.18 -19.94
CA GLY A 323 29.69 7.70 -20.11
C GLY A 323 29.56 6.48 -21.02
N ARG A 324 30.64 5.73 -21.24
CA ARG A 324 30.62 4.53 -22.12
C ARG A 324 29.94 3.34 -21.45
N ILE A 325 30.04 3.27 -20.12
CA ILE A 325 29.36 2.30 -19.28
C ILE A 325 28.66 3.08 -18.19
N SER A 326 27.35 2.87 -18.04
CA SER A 326 26.56 3.45 -16.98
C SER A 326 25.48 2.47 -16.55
N ILE A 327 25.69 1.86 -15.38
CA ILE A 327 24.73 0.95 -14.75
C ILE A 327 24.33 1.61 -13.44
N SER A 328 23.02 1.71 -13.18
CA SER A 328 22.53 2.22 -11.90
C SER A 328 21.39 1.38 -11.38
N TYR A 329 21.41 1.06 -10.09
CA TYR A 329 20.37 0.32 -9.41
C TYR A 329 20.17 0.85 -7.99
N PHE A 330 18.99 0.64 -7.42
CA PHE A 330 18.71 1.04 -6.05
C PHE A 330 19.47 0.15 -5.07
N LYS A 331 20.10 0.76 -4.06
CA LYS A 331 20.88 0.06 -3.03
C LYS A 331 20.04 -0.98 -2.29
N SER A 332 18.75 -0.71 -2.10
CA SER A 332 17.79 -1.65 -1.51
C SER A 332 17.71 -2.99 -2.24
N LEU A 333 17.86 -3.02 -3.57
CA LEU A 333 17.88 -4.28 -4.33
C LEU A 333 19.12 -5.12 -3.99
N GLN A 334 20.24 -4.47 -3.66
CA GLN A 334 21.42 -5.16 -3.17
C GLN A 334 21.25 -5.64 -1.73
N ASP A 335 20.68 -4.79 -0.86
CA ASP A 335 20.45 -5.13 0.55
C ASP A 335 19.45 -6.30 0.70
N GLN A 336 18.50 -6.43 -0.23
CA GLN A 336 17.52 -7.51 -0.31
C GLN A 336 18.03 -8.77 -1.03
N GLY A 337 19.25 -8.73 -1.58
CA GLY A 337 19.85 -9.86 -2.30
C GLY A 337 19.32 -10.08 -3.73
N PHE A 338 18.50 -9.17 -4.26
CA PHE A 338 18.04 -9.20 -5.65
C PHE A 338 19.12 -8.80 -6.65
N VAL A 339 20.09 -7.99 -6.21
CA VAL A 339 21.29 -7.62 -6.95
C VAL A 339 22.50 -7.98 -6.09
N SER A 340 23.49 -8.65 -6.64
CA SER A 340 24.70 -9.03 -5.91
C SER A 340 25.93 -9.00 -6.79
N TRP A 341 27.08 -8.83 -6.15
CA TRP A 341 28.36 -8.99 -6.80
C TRP A 341 28.78 -10.46 -6.72
N GLY A 342 28.95 -11.08 -7.88
CA GLY A 342 29.57 -12.40 -7.97
C GLY A 342 31.07 -12.28 -7.83
N VAL A 343 31.69 -13.25 -7.16
CA VAL A 343 33.11 -13.55 -7.30
C VAL A 343 33.19 -14.72 -8.26
N ASP A 344 33.92 -14.57 -9.35
CA ASP A 344 34.34 -15.73 -10.15
C ASP A 344 35.69 -16.16 -9.60
N GLU A 345 35.77 -17.35 -9.03
CA GLU A 345 37.02 -17.84 -8.42
C GLU A 345 38.08 -18.15 -9.49
N ASP A 346 37.69 -18.21 -10.76
CA ASP A 346 38.53 -18.62 -11.89
C ASP A 346 38.98 -17.46 -12.81
N ASP A 347 38.49 -16.21 -12.65
CA ASP A 347 38.92 -15.08 -13.48
C ASP A 347 38.89 -13.71 -12.75
N GLU A 348 40.06 -13.28 -12.28
CA GLU A 348 40.24 -12.01 -11.54
C GLU A 348 40.00 -10.75 -12.40
N ASN A 349 39.82 -10.88 -13.71
CA ASN A 349 39.73 -9.74 -14.63
C ASN A 349 38.32 -9.20 -14.86
N TYR A 350 37.28 -9.88 -14.34
CA TYR A 350 35.88 -9.51 -14.59
C TYR A 350 35.13 -9.17 -13.30
N SER A 351 34.31 -8.12 -13.37
CA SER A 351 33.31 -7.82 -12.35
C SER A 351 31.95 -8.34 -12.79
N ILE A 352 31.37 -9.28 -12.04
CA ILE A 352 30.08 -9.89 -12.37
C ILE A 352 28.98 -9.27 -11.49
N LEU A 353 28.08 -8.50 -12.10
CA LEU A 353 26.86 -8.05 -11.45
C LEU A 353 25.74 -9.07 -11.72
N ARG A 354 25.30 -9.76 -10.68
CA ARG A 354 24.19 -10.72 -10.75
C ARG A 354 22.88 -10.00 -10.39
N ILE A 355 21.87 -10.11 -11.26
CA ILE A 355 20.54 -9.56 -11.05
C ILE A 355 19.55 -10.71 -11.13
N ASN A 356 18.60 -10.77 -10.19
CA ASN A 356 17.57 -11.80 -10.19
C ASN A 356 16.73 -11.71 -11.48
N ASN A 357 16.55 -12.85 -12.16
CA ASN A 357 15.80 -12.94 -13.43
C ASN A 357 14.33 -12.52 -13.28
N ASP A 358 13.76 -12.61 -12.06
CA ASP A 358 12.41 -12.11 -11.77
C ASP A 358 12.25 -10.59 -11.97
N LEU A 359 13.36 -9.85 -12.06
CA LEU A 359 13.39 -8.40 -12.25
C LEU A 359 13.73 -7.97 -13.68
N ILE A 360 13.99 -8.92 -14.58
CA ILE A 360 14.43 -8.65 -15.95
C ILE A 360 13.42 -9.22 -16.94
N GLU A 361 12.75 -8.33 -17.68
CA GLU A 361 12.15 -8.70 -18.96
C GLU A 361 13.17 -8.42 -20.06
N THR A 362 13.59 -9.47 -20.76
CA THR A 362 14.38 -9.33 -21.99
C THR A 362 13.41 -9.25 -23.17
N SER A 363 13.63 -8.26 -24.04
CA SER A 363 12.84 -8.06 -25.27
C SER A 363 13.39 -8.88 -26.42
#